data_AF-A0A6N2AYV4-F1
#
_entry.id   AF-A0A6N2AYV4-F1
#
_cell.length_a   1.000
_cell.length_b   1.000
_cell.length_c   1.000
_cell.angle_alpha   90.00
_cell.angle_beta   90.00
_cell.angle_gamma   90.00
#
_symmetry.space_group_name_H-M   'P 1'
#
loop_
_entity.id
_entity.type
_entity.pdbx_description
1 polymer ?
#
loop_
_entity_poly.entity_id
_entity_poly.type
_entity_poly.pdbx_seq_one_letter_code
_entity_poly.pdbx_strand_id
1 'polypeptide(L)'
;MVVVARQVEAFIREFFDQNPLSQIGLVILKDGVAHCLTDLGGSPEAHIKALMGKLGTSGDASLQNGLDLVCDLLNQIPSYGHREALILYSALSTCDPGDILETIQKCKASKIRCSVIGLSAELYICKHLCQETGGMYFVALDEPHLKELVLEHAPPPPAIAEFAVANLIKMGFPQRTAEGVISICSCHKEAKVGGGYTCPRCKARICELPTECCICGLTLVSSPHLARSYHHLFPIRPFDDVSPSALKDFHKLPKNCFGCQLSLLNPGNLPGPQVACPNCKQHFCLDCDIYIHESLHNCPGCESLRNSKTISDMEE
;
A
#
# COMPACT_ATOMS: atom_id res chain seq x y z
N MET A 1 7.44 22.75 0.96
CA MET A 1 6.10 22.16 0.74
C MET A 1 5.91 21.52 -0.61
N VAL A 2 6.19 22.19 -1.74
CA VAL A 2 5.94 21.61 -3.08
C VAL A 2 6.64 20.26 -3.29
N VAL A 3 7.88 20.13 -2.81
CA VAL A 3 8.62 18.85 -2.85
C VAL A 3 7.88 17.76 -2.08
N VAL A 4 7.54 18.03 -0.81
CA VAL A 4 6.79 17.08 0.05
C VAL A 4 5.44 16.70 -0.60
N ALA A 5 4.70 17.68 -1.12
CA ALA A 5 3.42 17.42 -1.77
C ALA A 5 3.56 16.51 -3.02
N ARG A 6 4.63 16.67 -3.81
CA ARG A 6 4.91 15.78 -4.94
C ARG A 6 5.25 14.36 -4.50
N GLN A 7 6.02 14.21 -3.42
CA GLN A 7 6.33 12.88 -2.87
C GLN A 7 5.08 12.22 -2.30
N VAL A 8 4.21 12.98 -1.62
CA VAL A 8 2.92 12.49 -1.12
C VAL A 8 1.96 12.14 -2.27
N GLU A 9 1.95 12.90 -3.37
CA GLU A 9 1.17 12.57 -4.56
C GLU A 9 1.62 11.22 -5.15
N ALA A 10 2.93 11.00 -5.29
CA ALA A 10 3.47 9.74 -5.75
C ALA A 10 3.10 8.58 -4.79
N PHE A 11 3.22 8.81 -3.48
CA PHE A 11 2.82 7.86 -2.46
C PHE A 11 1.34 7.50 -2.51
N ILE A 12 0.43 8.47 -2.66
CA ILE A 12 -1.01 8.20 -2.74
C ILE A 12 -1.31 7.26 -3.91
N ARG A 13 -0.70 7.49 -5.08
CA ARG A 13 -0.90 6.61 -6.24
C ARG A 13 -0.37 5.20 -6.00
N GLU A 14 0.86 5.09 -5.50
CA GLU A 14 1.48 3.78 -5.22
C GLU A 14 0.71 3.02 -4.13
N PHE A 15 0.34 3.71 -3.05
CA PHE A 15 -0.41 3.14 -1.93
C PHE A 15 -1.73 2.52 -2.37
N PHE A 16 -2.50 3.19 -3.23
CA PHE A 16 -3.77 2.67 -3.73
C PHE A 16 -3.61 1.59 -4.81
N ASP A 17 -2.47 1.52 -5.50
CA ASP A 17 -2.18 0.43 -6.43
C ASP A 17 -1.90 -0.87 -5.66
N GLN A 18 -1.05 -0.79 -4.63
CA GLN A 18 -0.70 -1.90 -3.73
C GLN A 18 -1.86 -2.28 -2.79
N ASN A 19 -2.58 -1.29 -2.25
CA ASN A 19 -3.63 -1.45 -1.25
C ASN A 19 -4.96 -0.83 -1.71
N PRO A 20 -5.65 -1.45 -2.68
CA PRO A 20 -6.90 -0.89 -3.18
C PRO A 20 -8.00 -0.84 -2.12
N LEU A 21 -7.99 -1.71 -1.11
CA LEU A 21 -9.03 -1.72 -0.06
C LEU A 21 -8.81 -0.71 1.06
N SER A 22 -7.61 -0.14 1.14
CA SER A 22 -7.25 0.80 2.20
C SER A 22 -7.88 2.16 1.96
N GLN A 23 -7.86 3.00 2.99
CA GLN A 23 -8.36 4.36 2.93
C GLN A 23 -7.27 5.31 3.39
N ILE A 24 -7.21 6.50 2.79
CA ILE A 24 -6.31 7.58 3.20
C ILE A 24 -7.17 8.75 3.68
N GLY A 25 -6.72 9.42 4.74
CA GLY A 25 -7.19 10.74 5.15
C GLY A 25 -5.99 11.68 5.22
N LEU A 26 -6.19 12.96 4.87
CA LEU A 26 -5.12 13.96 4.89
C LEU A 26 -5.43 15.02 5.94
N VAL A 27 -4.47 15.25 6.83
CA VAL A 27 -4.52 16.26 7.88
C VAL A 27 -3.33 17.20 7.74
N ILE A 28 -3.56 18.51 7.84
CA ILE A 28 -2.50 19.51 7.91
C ILE A 28 -2.45 20.08 9.33
N LEU A 29 -1.23 20.27 9.83
CA LEU A 29 -0.96 21.05 11.03
C LEU A 29 -0.51 22.45 10.60
N LYS A 30 -1.28 23.47 10.95
CA LYS A 30 -1.06 24.86 10.52
C LYS A 30 -1.59 25.84 11.56
N ASP A 31 -0.86 26.93 11.79
CA ASP A 31 -1.27 28.01 12.71
C ASP A 31 -1.66 27.51 14.12
N GLY A 32 -0.97 26.46 14.62
CA GLY A 32 -1.23 25.82 15.92
C GLY A 32 -2.46 24.91 15.96
N VAL A 33 -3.13 24.68 14.83
CA VAL A 33 -4.38 23.90 14.72
C VAL A 33 -4.22 22.76 13.72
N ALA A 34 -4.97 21.67 13.93
CA ALA A 34 -5.09 20.58 12.98
C ALA A 34 -6.34 20.75 12.10
N HIS A 35 -6.15 20.69 10.79
CA HIS A 35 -7.22 20.78 9.81
C HIS A 35 -7.28 19.52 8.96
N CYS A 36 -8.45 18.89 8.91
CA CYS A 36 -8.72 17.81 7.95
C CYS A 36 -8.85 18.41 6.54
N LEU A 37 -8.00 18.00 5.61
CA LEU A 37 -8.14 18.35 4.19
C LEU A 37 -9.13 17.47 3.48
N THR A 38 -9.06 16.16 3.77
CA THR A 38 -9.90 15.13 3.19
C THR A 38 -10.18 14.08 4.25
N ASP A 39 -11.45 13.73 4.39
CA ASP A 39 -11.87 12.60 5.21
C ASP A 39 -11.28 11.28 4.70
N LEU A 40 -11.40 10.22 5.50
CA LEU A 40 -10.99 8.87 5.13
C LEU A 40 -11.75 8.43 3.88
N GLY A 41 -11.01 8.20 2.79
CA GLY A 41 -11.58 7.88 1.49
C GLY A 41 -10.69 6.95 0.68
N GLY A 42 -11.26 6.38 -0.38
CA GLY A 42 -10.58 5.48 -1.31
C GLY A 42 -10.28 6.09 -2.68
N SER A 43 -10.42 7.41 -2.86
CA SER A 43 -10.30 8.07 -4.17
C SER A 43 -8.97 8.83 -4.27
N PRO A 44 -7.96 8.31 -5.01
CA PRO A 44 -6.65 8.95 -5.12
C PRO A 44 -6.75 10.40 -5.63
N GLU A 45 -7.54 10.62 -6.68
CA GLU A 45 -7.67 11.92 -7.34
C GLU A 45 -8.30 12.98 -6.43
N ALA A 46 -9.23 12.59 -5.56
CA ALA A 46 -9.81 13.51 -4.58
C ALA A 46 -8.75 14.00 -3.58
N HIS A 47 -7.91 13.09 -3.08
CA HIS A 47 -6.82 13.41 -2.16
C HIS A 47 -5.73 14.26 -2.84
N ILE A 48 -5.31 13.90 -4.04
CA ILE A 48 -4.28 14.64 -4.80
C ILE A 48 -4.77 16.06 -5.12
N LYS A 49 -6.02 16.22 -5.56
CA LYS A 49 -6.61 17.53 -5.83
C LYS A 49 -6.67 18.40 -4.58
N ALA A 50 -7.06 17.84 -3.44
CA ALA A 50 -7.10 18.58 -2.17
C ALA A 50 -5.71 18.98 -1.69
N LEU A 51 -4.72 18.09 -1.82
CA LEU A 51 -3.32 18.34 -1.48
C LEU A 51 -2.74 19.48 -2.31
N MET A 52 -2.90 19.43 -3.64
CA MET A 52 -2.37 20.44 -4.56
C MET A 52 -3.11 21.78 -4.45
N GLY A 53 -4.37 21.78 -4.01
CA GLY A 53 -5.15 23.00 -3.80
C GLY A 53 -4.76 23.82 -2.56
N LYS A 54 -4.08 23.23 -1.56
CA LYS A 54 -3.79 23.85 -0.26
C LYS A 54 -2.31 23.78 0.15
N LEU A 55 -1.43 24.28 -0.71
CA LEU A 55 0.03 24.28 -0.50
C LEU A 55 0.57 25.37 0.46
N GLY A 56 -0.26 26.28 0.95
CA GLY A 56 0.19 27.42 1.77
C GLY A 56 0.42 27.06 3.24
N THR A 57 1.66 27.14 3.70
CA THR A 57 2.06 26.97 5.12
C THR A 57 2.19 28.29 5.85
N SER A 58 1.70 28.34 7.08
CA SER A 58 1.95 29.42 8.03
C SER A 58 1.83 28.90 9.46
N GLY A 59 2.41 29.67 10.39
CA GLY A 59 2.34 29.43 11.81
C GLY A 59 3.01 28.14 12.28
N ASP A 60 2.72 27.78 13.53
CA ASP A 60 3.35 26.65 14.21
C ASP A 60 2.60 25.33 13.98
N ALA A 61 3.30 24.21 14.16
CA ALA A 61 2.69 22.88 14.13
C ALA A 61 2.26 22.48 15.55
N SER A 62 1.07 21.86 15.67
CA SER A 62 0.60 21.24 16.91
C SER A 62 0.37 19.74 16.69
N LEU A 63 1.26 18.92 17.23
CA LEU A 63 1.15 17.47 17.18
C LEU A 63 -0.02 16.95 18.01
N GLN A 64 -0.31 17.55 19.16
CA GLN A 64 -1.41 17.13 20.02
C GLN A 64 -2.75 17.25 19.30
N ASN A 65 -3.06 18.43 18.77
CA ASN A 65 -4.30 18.65 18.02
C ASN A 65 -4.40 17.72 16.80
N GLY A 66 -3.25 17.45 16.15
CA GLY A 66 -3.16 16.51 15.05
C GLY A 66 -3.52 15.08 15.46
N LEU A 67 -2.89 14.59 16.53
CA LEU A 67 -3.10 13.24 17.06
C LEU A 67 -4.51 13.05 17.61
N ASP A 68 -5.10 14.06 18.26
CA ASP A 68 -6.48 14.00 18.72
C ASP A 68 -7.47 13.88 17.55
N LEU A 69 -7.30 14.70 16.51
CA LEU A 69 -8.12 14.61 15.30
C LEU A 69 -7.96 13.25 14.61
N VAL A 70 -6.73 12.74 14.52
CA VAL A 70 -6.44 11.42 13.94
C VAL A 70 -7.07 10.30 14.79
N CYS A 71 -7.02 10.40 16.12
CA CYS A 71 -7.70 9.46 17.00
C CYS A 71 -9.21 9.43 16.75
N ASP A 72 -9.84 10.60 16.62
CA ASP A 72 -11.29 10.69 16.40
C ASP A 72 -11.71 10.13 15.04
N LEU A 73 -10.90 10.34 14.00
CA LEU A 73 -11.12 9.77 12.67
C LEU A 73 -10.93 8.25 12.66
N LEU A 74 -9.81 7.75 13.22
CA LEU A 74 -9.47 6.32 13.20
C LEU A 74 -10.32 5.49 14.18
N ASN A 75 -10.88 6.09 15.23
CA ASN A 75 -11.80 5.40 16.14
C ASN A 75 -13.13 5.02 15.49
N GLN A 76 -13.50 5.66 14.37
CA GLN A 76 -14.66 5.26 13.57
C GLN A 76 -14.42 3.94 12.82
N ILE A 77 -13.15 3.58 12.60
CA ILE A 77 -12.80 2.35 11.90
C ILE A 77 -13.05 1.15 12.84
N PRO A 78 -13.67 0.06 12.35
CA PRO A 78 -13.85 -1.17 13.11
C PRO A 78 -12.55 -1.72 13.70
N SER A 79 -12.67 -2.51 14.78
CA SER A 79 -11.52 -3.05 15.52
C SER A 79 -10.62 -4.01 14.73
N TYR A 80 -11.10 -4.56 13.61
CA TYR A 80 -10.29 -5.38 12.70
C TYR A 80 -9.43 -4.56 11.73
N GLY A 81 -9.72 -3.26 11.59
CA GLY A 81 -8.95 -2.39 10.71
C GLY A 81 -7.63 -2.02 11.36
N HIS A 82 -6.54 -2.11 10.58
CA HIS A 82 -5.27 -1.54 10.98
C HIS A 82 -5.39 -0.01 10.97
N ARG A 83 -4.99 0.62 12.08
CA ARG A 83 -5.04 2.05 12.28
C ARG A 83 -3.62 2.58 12.26
N GLU A 84 -3.30 3.32 11.21
CA GLU A 84 -1.95 3.83 10.98
C GLU A 84 -1.98 5.34 10.75
N ALA A 85 -0.97 6.03 11.27
CA ALA A 85 -0.77 7.45 11.07
C ALA A 85 0.68 7.70 10.61
N LEU A 86 0.83 8.20 9.39
CA LEU A 86 2.12 8.64 8.85
C LEU A 86 2.23 10.16 8.95
N ILE A 87 3.17 10.65 9.74
CA ILE A 87 3.35 12.07 10.02
C ILE A 87 4.62 12.54 9.30
N LEU A 88 4.47 13.44 8.33
CA LEU A 88 5.60 14.15 7.72
C LEU A 88 5.85 15.43 8.52
N TYR A 89 6.95 15.46 9.28
CA TYR A 89 7.22 16.52 10.23
C TYR A 89 8.42 17.37 9.82
N SER A 90 8.17 18.65 9.57
CA SER A 90 9.22 19.60 9.16
C SER A 90 9.66 20.57 10.26
N ALA A 91 8.80 20.79 11.26
CA ALA A 91 9.09 21.72 12.34
C ALA A 91 10.11 21.12 13.33
N LEU A 92 10.85 21.99 14.03
CA LEU A 92 11.80 21.57 15.08
C LEU A 92 11.20 21.66 16.49
N SER A 93 10.00 22.22 16.60
CA SER A 93 9.22 22.36 17.82
C SER A 93 7.77 22.01 17.52
N THR A 94 7.02 21.65 18.55
CA THR A 94 5.57 21.49 18.52
C THR A 94 4.97 22.47 19.53
N CYS A 95 3.86 23.11 19.18
CA CYS A 95 3.17 24.08 20.01
C CYS A 95 1.81 23.50 20.40
N ASP A 96 1.80 22.78 21.52
CA ASP A 96 0.65 22.02 21.99
C ASP A 96 0.00 22.67 23.22
N PRO A 97 -1.34 22.62 23.34
CA PRO A 97 -2.06 23.26 24.46
C PRO A 97 -1.91 22.54 25.80
N GLY A 98 -1.66 21.22 25.81
CA GLY A 98 -1.57 20.39 27.01
C GLY A 98 -0.42 19.38 26.96
N ASP A 99 -0.52 18.32 27.77
CA ASP A 99 0.51 17.28 27.80
C ASP A 99 0.35 16.29 26.64
N ILE A 100 1.33 16.30 25.73
CA ILE A 100 1.39 15.38 24.61
C ILE A 100 1.61 13.92 25.05
N LEU A 101 2.21 13.67 26.21
CA LEU A 101 2.45 12.31 26.71
C LEU A 101 1.13 11.59 27.00
N GLU A 102 0.13 12.28 27.54
CA GLU A 102 -1.21 11.73 27.73
C GLU A 102 -1.86 11.37 26.39
N THR A 103 -1.66 12.22 25.38
CA THR A 103 -2.17 12.00 24.02
C THR A 103 -1.50 10.78 23.37
N ILE A 104 -0.20 10.59 23.59
CA ILE A 104 0.54 9.39 23.14
C ILE A 104 -0.05 8.13 23.81
N GLN A 105 -0.34 8.17 25.10
CA GLN A 105 -0.99 7.05 25.79
C GLN A 105 -2.41 6.78 25.26
N LYS A 106 -3.17 7.82 24.90
CA LYS A 106 -4.47 7.70 24.24
C LYS A 106 -4.37 7.03 22.86
N CYS A 107 -3.36 7.39 22.06
CA CYS A 107 -3.08 6.74 20.77
C CYS A 107 -2.75 5.24 20.95
N LYS A 108 -1.92 4.92 21.94
CA LYS A 108 -1.55 3.54 22.30
C LYS A 108 -2.76 2.72 22.73
N ALA A 109 -3.61 3.28 23.60
CA ALA A 109 -4.86 2.65 24.03
C ALA A 109 -5.82 2.41 22.85
N SER A 110 -5.83 3.31 21.86
CA SER A 110 -6.63 3.20 20.64
C SER A 110 -6.02 2.28 19.58
N LYS A 111 -4.89 1.64 19.87
CA LYS A 111 -4.12 0.75 18.97
C LYS A 111 -3.73 1.41 17.64
N ILE A 112 -3.39 2.69 17.68
CA ILE A 112 -2.95 3.44 16.51
C ILE A 112 -1.43 3.35 16.43
N ARG A 113 -0.91 2.90 15.28
CA ARG A 113 0.52 2.88 15.00
C ARG A 113 0.92 4.20 14.34
N CYS A 114 1.77 4.98 14.99
CA CYS A 114 2.22 6.27 14.48
C CYS A 114 3.68 6.19 14.00
N SER A 115 3.91 6.44 12.71
CA SER A 115 5.25 6.56 12.13
C SER A 115 5.50 8.00 11.71
N VAL A 116 6.72 8.49 11.89
CA VAL A 116 7.07 9.89 11.62
C VAL A 116 8.31 9.95 10.74
N ILE A 117 8.25 10.78 9.70
CA ILE A 117 9.41 11.13 8.87
C ILE A 117 9.74 12.61 9.12
N GLY A 118 10.85 12.86 9.79
CA GLY A 118 11.40 14.18 10.03
C GLY A 118 12.19 14.69 8.82
N LEU A 119 12.06 15.96 8.44
CA LEU A 119 12.83 16.52 7.30
C LEU A 119 14.21 17.07 7.65
N SER A 120 14.49 17.36 8.93
CA SER A 120 15.71 18.10 9.31
C SER A 120 16.43 17.47 10.49
N ALA A 121 15.72 17.31 11.61
CA ALA A 121 16.31 16.82 12.85
C ALA A 121 15.39 15.82 13.53
N GLU A 122 15.99 14.98 14.35
CA GLU A 122 15.27 14.08 15.23
C GLU A 122 14.67 14.85 16.42
N LEU A 123 13.36 14.75 16.61
CA LEU A 123 12.69 15.25 17.81
C LEU A 123 12.47 14.12 18.81
N TYR A 124 12.86 14.35 20.06
CA TYR A 124 12.67 13.40 21.15
C TYR A 124 11.21 12.94 21.30
N ILE A 125 10.25 13.88 21.26
CA ILE A 125 8.82 13.56 21.42
C ILE A 125 8.31 12.67 20.26
N CYS A 126 8.71 12.95 19.02
CA CYS A 126 8.32 12.14 17.87
C CYS A 126 8.93 10.74 17.93
N LYS A 127 10.20 10.63 18.38
CA LYS A 127 10.85 9.34 18.62
C LYS A 127 10.10 8.53 19.69
N HIS A 128 9.76 9.18 20.80
CA HIS A 128 9.01 8.56 21.89
C HIS A 128 7.62 8.09 21.45
N LEU A 129 6.88 8.92 20.67
CA LEU A 129 5.60 8.55 20.06
C LEU A 129 5.71 7.27 19.21
N CYS A 130 6.73 7.20 18.34
CA CYS A 130 6.92 6.02 17.47
C CYS A 130 7.24 4.77 18.31
N GLN A 131 8.10 4.88 19.32
CA GLN A 131 8.46 3.77 20.20
C GLN A 131 7.26 3.25 21.01
N GLU A 132 6.43 4.14 21.55
CA GLU A 132 5.26 3.76 22.36
C GLU A 132 4.13 3.13 21.53
N THR A 133 4.00 3.54 20.26
CA THR A 133 2.94 3.06 19.35
C THR A 133 3.40 1.93 18.42
N GLY A 134 4.68 1.54 18.45
CA GLY A 134 5.25 0.50 17.58
C GLY A 134 5.46 0.96 16.13
N GLY A 135 5.52 2.27 15.88
CA GLY A 135 5.86 2.85 14.58
C GLY A 135 7.36 3.04 14.37
N MET A 136 7.72 3.70 13.27
CA MET A 136 9.12 3.98 12.92
C MET A 136 9.37 5.49 12.82
N TYR A 137 10.55 5.92 13.25
CA TYR A 137 11.00 7.31 13.14
C TYR A 137 12.21 7.38 12.20
N PHE A 138 12.08 8.15 11.12
CA PHE A 138 13.16 8.37 10.16
C PHE A 138 13.45 9.85 9.97
N VAL A 139 14.68 10.18 9.57
CA VAL A 139 15.07 11.54 9.21
C VAL A 139 15.51 11.52 7.74
N ALA A 140 14.80 12.26 6.90
CA ALA A 140 15.14 12.44 5.50
C ALA A 140 16.40 13.31 5.38
N LEU A 141 17.32 12.88 4.51
CA LEU A 141 18.59 13.58 4.27
C LEU A 141 18.49 14.48 3.04
N ASP A 142 17.86 13.97 2.00
CA ASP A 142 17.68 14.59 0.69
C ASP A 142 16.34 14.19 0.07
N GLU A 143 16.00 14.81 -1.06
CA GLU A 143 14.73 14.58 -1.77
C GLU A 143 14.50 13.11 -2.20
N PRO A 144 15.48 12.39 -2.80
CA PRO A 144 15.27 11.00 -3.16
C PRO A 144 15.13 10.09 -1.93
N HIS A 145 15.89 10.32 -0.87
CA HIS A 145 15.72 9.58 0.38
C HIS A 145 14.35 9.82 1.01
N LEU A 146 13.82 11.06 0.98
CA LEU A 146 12.44 11.32 1.40
C LEU A 146 11.44 10.49 0.58
N LYS A 147 11.62 10.41 -0.74
CA LYS A 147 10.76 9.60 -1.60
C LYS A 147 10.79 8.12 -1.19
N GLU A 148 11.98 7.57 -0.98
CA GLU A 148 12.17 6.18 -0.54
C GLU A 148 11.48 5.91 0.80
N LEU A 149 11.72 6.76 1.81
CA LEU A 149 11.11 6.63 3.14
C LEU A 149 9.58 6.68 3.10
N VAL A 150 9.01 7.57 2.28
CA VAL A 150 7.55 7.66 2.16
C VAL A 150 7.00 6.42 1.44
N LEU A 151 7.67 5.94 0.38
CA LEU A 151 7.24 4.75 -0.37
C LEU A 151 7.43 3.44 0.41
N GLU A 152 8.35 3.37 1.37
CA GLU A 152 8.50 2.21 2.27
C GLU A 152 7.23 1.95 3.11
N HIS A 153 6.41 2.99 3.33
CA HIS A 153 5.12 2.87 3.98
C HIS A 153 3.96 2.51 3.04
N ALA A 154 4.21 2.29 1.74
CA ALA A 154 3.20 1.84 0.79
C ALA A 154 2.75 0.39 1.05
N PRO A 155 3.64 -0.62 1.18
CA PRO A 155 3.22 -1.97 1.51
C PRO A 155 2.62 -2.05 2.93
N PRO A 156 1.61 -2.91 3.15
CA PRO A 156 1.00 -3.06 4.46
C PRO A 156 2.03 -3.67 5.42
N PRO A 157 2.27 -3.06 6.59
CA PRO A 157 3.24 -3.62 7.52
C PRO A 157 2.71 -4.91 8.17
N PRO A 158 3.61 -5.76 8.68
CA PRO A 158 3.20 -6.99 9.37
C PRO A 158 2.37 -6.64 10.61
N ALA A 159 1.20 -7.26 10.71
CA ALA A 159 0.35 -7.14 11.88
C ALA A 159 1.05 -7.69 13.13
N ILE A 160 0.99 -6.94 14.24
CA ILE A 160 1.41 -7.46 15.55
C ILE A 160 0.42 -8.56 15.93
N ALA A 161 0.91 -9.78 16.13
CA ALA A 161 0.08 -10.99 16.31
C ALA A 161 -0.99 -10.85 17.41
N GLU A 162 -0.73 -10.08 18.46
CA GLU A 162 -1.67 -9.81 19.56
C GLU A 162 -2.92 -9.01 19.15
N PHE A 163 -2.85 -8.25 18.05
CA PHE A 163 -3.93 -7.40 17.55
C PHE A 163 -4.59 -7.95 16.29
N ALA A 164 -4.08 -9.04 15.72
CA ALA A 164 -4.57 -9.66 14.49
C ALA A 164 -5.78 -10.59 14.77
N VAL A 165 -6.93 -10.01 15.14
CA VAL A 165 -8.17 -10.79 15.26
C VAL A 165 -8.77 -10.96 13.86
N ALA A 166 -8.75 -12.20 13.36
CA ALA A 166 -9.36 -12.55 12.08
C ALA A 166 -10.89 -12.38 12.17
N ASN A 167 -11.43 -11.42 11.41
CA ASN A 167 -12.86 -11.17 11.32
C ASN A 167 -13.34 -11.37 9.89
N LEU A 168 -14.51 -12.02 9.73
CA LEU A 168 -15.12 -12.23 8.43
C LEU A 168 -15.97 -11.02 8.05
N ILE A 169 -15.53 -10.32 7.01
CA ILE A 169 -16.20 -9.12 6.49
C ILE A 169 -17.07 -9.51 5.29
N LYS A 170 -18.33 -9.04 5.27
CA LYS A 170 -19.20 -9.21 4.10
C LYS A 170 -18.82 -8.17 3.05
N MET A 171 -18.36 -8.62 1.88
CA MET A 171 -18.08 -7.77 0.73
C MET A 171 -19.09 -7.98 -0.40
N GLY A 172 -19.32 -6.96 -1.22
CA GLY A 172 -20.16 -7.03 -2.41
C GLY A 172 -19.33 -6.90 -3.68
N PHE A 173 -19.58 -7.77 -4.66
CA PHE A 173 -19.01 -7.68 -6.00
C PHE A 173 -20.06 -7.11 -6.96
N PRO A 174 -20.05 -5.81 -7.23
CA PRO A 174 -21.04 -5.20 -8.11
C PRO A 174 -20.72 -5.51 -9.58
N GLN A 175 -21.77 -5.67 -10.37
CA GLN A 175 -21.64 -5.80 -11.82
C GLN A 175 -21.56 -4.42 -12.47
N ARG A 176 -20.69 -4.28 -13.46
CA ARG A 176 -20.60 -3.08 -14.30
C ARG A 176 -21.77 -3.09 -15.29
N THR A 177 -22.53 -2.01 -15.29
CA THR A 177 -23.66 -1.83 -16.23
C THR A 177 -23.13 -1.40 -17.60
N ALA A 178 -23.80 -1.83 -18.67
CA ALA A 178 -23.44 -1.45 -20.04
C ALA A 178 -23.36 0.07 -20.23
N GLU A 179 -22.41 0.50 -21.05
CA GLU A 179 -22.18 1.90 -21.41
C GLU A 179 -23.36 2.44 -22.25
N GLY A 180 -23.84 3.65 -21.93
CA GLY A 180 -24.93 4.31 -22.67
C GLY A 180 -26.22 4.57 -21.88
N VAL A 181 -26.39 3.97 -20.69
CA VAL A 181 -27.55 4.26 -19.83
C VAL A 181 -27.24 5.44 -18.91
N ILE A 182 -28.03 6.51 -19.00
CA ILE A 182 -27.95 7.63 -18.05
C ILE A 182 -28.43 7.12 -16.69
N SER A 183 -27.60 7.28 -15.66
CA SER A 183 -28.02 7.02 -14.29
C SER A 183 -27.64 8.13 -13.33
N ILE A 184 -28.53 8.33 -12.37
CA ILE A 184 -28.24 9.12 -11.19
C ILE A 184 -27.33 8.28 -10.29
N CYS A 185 -26.12 8.78 -10.06
CA CYS A 185 -25.18 8.17 -9.13
C CYS A 185 -25.61 8.49 -7.70
N SER A 186 -25.75 7.48 -6.84
CA SER A 186 -26.11 7.69 -5.43
C SER A 186 -25.02 8.41 -4.63
N CYS A 187 -23.76 8.37 -5.07
CA CYS A 187 -22.64 9.02 -4.40
C CYS A 187 -22.65 10.54 -4.59
N HIS A 188 -22.84 11.01 -5.83
CA HIS A 188 -22.76 12.43 -6.18
C HIS A 188 -24.12 13.10 -6.35
N LYS A 189 -25.22 12.30 -6.39
CA LYS A 189 -26.57 12.75 -6.73
C LYS A 189 -26.66 13.44 -8.11
N GLU A 190 -25.67 13.20 -8.96
CA GLU A 190 -25.56 13.72 -10.31
C GLU A 190 -25.86 12.62 -11.33
N ALA A 191 -26.48 13.02 -12.44
CA ALA A 191 -26.65 12.15 -13.59
C ALA A 191 -25.30 12.01 -14.30
N LYS A 192 -24.65 10.85 -14.18
CA LYS A 192 -23.45 10.53 -14.96
C LYS A 192 -23.85 9.71 -16.18
N VAL A 193 -23.34 10.11 -17.34
CA VAL A 193 -23.45 9.37 -18.60
C VAL A 193 -22.26 8.42 -18.66
N GLY A 194 -22.49 7.11 -18.54
CA GLY A 194 -21.42 6.12 -18.57
C GLY A 194 -21.65 4.96 -17.61
N GLY A 195 -20.85 3.89 -17.79
CA GLY A 195 -20.96 2.66 -17.01
C GLY A 195 -20.81 2.90 -15.51
N GLY A 196 -21.77 2.39 -14.74
CA GLY A 196 -21.76 2.44 -13.27
C GLY A 196 -21.88 1.04 -12.68
N TYR A 197 -21.49 0.92 -11.42
CA TYR A 197 -21.55 -0.31 -10.65
C TYR A 197 -22.87 -0.40 -9.89
N THR A 198 -23.53 -1.56 -9.96
CA THR A 198 -24.77 -1.80 -9.23
C THR A 198 -24.51 -2.60 -7.96
N CYS A 199 -24.83 -2.02 -6.80
CA CYS A 199 -24.70 -2.71 -5.51
C CYS A 199 -25.55 -4.00 -5.50
N PRO A 200 -24.97 -5.17 -5.14
CA PRO A 200 -25.71 -6.43 -5.17
C PRO A 200 -26.85 -6.48 -4.15
N ARG A 201 -26.73 -5.76 -3.02
CA ARG A 201 -27.67 -5.78 -1.89
C ARG A 201 -28.86 -4.84 -2.09
N CYS A 202 -28.61 -3.55 -2.29
CA CYS A 202 -29.66 -2.52 -2.37
C CYS A 202 -29.92 -2.01 -3.79
N LYS A 203 -29.18 -2.50 -4.80
CA LYS A 203 -29.27 -2.07 -6.21
C LYS A 203 -28.97 -0.58 -6.45
N ALA A 204 -28.37 0.12 -5.47
CA ALA A 204 -27.85 1.47 -5.63
C ALA A 204 -26.79 1.51 -6.74
N ARG A 205 -26.76 2.60 -7.52
CA ARG A 205 -25.76 2.83 -8.56
C ARG A 205 -24.63 3.71 -8.04
N ILE A 206 -23.42 3.26 -8.28
CA ILE A 206 -22.18 3.83 -7.75
C ILE A 206 -21.21 4.04 -8.91
N CYS A 207 -20.44 5.12 -8.88
CA CYS A 207 -19.56 5.49 -9.99
C CYS A 207 -18.19 4.81 -9.93
N GLU A 208 -17.62 4.62 -8.74
CA GLU A 208 -16.23 4.19 -8.56
C GLU A 208 -16.14 3.05 -7.55
N LEU A 209 -15.12 2.21 -7.72
CA LEU A 209 -14.76 1.15 -6.80
C LEU A 209 -13.28 1.29 -6.47
N PRO A 210 -12.85 0.84 -5.28
CA PRO A 210 -13.66 0.31 -4.19
C PRO A 210 -14.30 1.43 -3.36
N THR A 211 -15.50 1.18 -2.83
CA THR A 211 -16.20 2.17 -1.99
C THR A 211 -17.26 1.49 -1.11
N GLU A 212 -17.67 2.17 -0.04
CA GLU A 212 -18.79 1.75 0.78
C GLU A 212 -20.12 2.23 0.19
N CYS A 213 -21.12 1.35 0.13
CA CYS A 213 -22.42 1.73 -0.37
C CYS A 213 -23.16 2.67 0.60
N CYS A 214 -23.43 3.91 0.18
CA CYS A 214 -24.09 4.94 0.99
C CYS A 214 -25.52 4.59 1.47
N ILE A 215 -26.14 3.52 0.95
CA ILE A 215 -27.50 3.10 1.34
C ILE A 215 -27.46 1.93 2.34
N CYS A 216 -26.59 0.94 2.11
CA CYS A 216 -26.62 -0.31 2.88
C CYS A 216 -25.34 -0.62 3.66
N GLY A 217 -24.33 0.25 3.59
CA GLY A 217 -23.03 0.11 4.27
C GLY A 217 -22.19 -1.08 3.81
N LEU A 218 -22.53 -1.69 2.68
CA LEU A 218 -21.77 -2.83 2.15
C LEU A 218 -20.52 -2.32 1.44
N THR A 219 -19.34 -2.80 1.83
CA THR A 219 -18.08 -2.57 1.11
C THR A 219 -18.14 -3.22 -0.27
N LEU A 220 -18.02 -2.41 -1.32
CA LEU A 220 -18.06 -2.86 -2.70
C LEU A 220 -16.66 -2.87 -3.30
N VAL A 221 -16.28 -4.03 -3.83
CA VAL A 221 -14.94 -4.29 -4.36
C VAL A 221 -15.03 -5.05 -5.68
N SER A 222 -14.01 -4.92 -6.52
CA SER A 222 -13.87 -5.73 -7.72
C SER A 222 -12.92 -6.91 -7.44
N SER A 223 -13.07 -8.02 -8.15
CA SER A 223 -12.14 -9.15 -8.03
C SER A 223 -10.68 -8.75 -8.33
N PRO A 224 -10.39 -7.88 -9.33
CA PRO A 224 -9.04 -7.34 -9.53
C PRO A 224 -8.47 -6.60 -8.33
N HIS A 225 -9.29 -5.87 -7.56
CA HIS A 225 -8.80 -5.16 -6.37
C HIS A 225 -8.34 -6.14 -5.30
N LEU A 226 -9.08 -7.23 -5.08
CA LEU A 226 -8.63 -8.26 -4.17
C LEU A 226 -7.35 -8.92 -4.68
N ALA A 227 -7.31 -9.29 -5.97
CA ALA A 227 -6.16 -9.92 -6.60
C ALA A 227 -4.88 -9.09 -6.46
N ARG A 228 -4.98 -7.75 -6.55
CA ARG A 228 -3.83 -6.86 -6.32
C ARG A 228 -3.31 -6.84 -4.88
N SER A 229 -4.02 -7.38 -3.89
CA SER A 229 -3.45 -7.52 -2.53
C SER A 229 -2.90 -8.93 -2.27
N TYR A 230 -3.02 -9.87 -3.22
CA TYR A 230 -2.56 -11.25 -3.03
C TYR A 230 -1.04 -11.36 -2.90
N HIS A 231 -0.26 -10.49 -3.54
CA HIS A 231 1.20 -10.60 -3.50
C HIS A 231 1.79 -10.28 -2.13
N HIS A 232 1.13 -9.43 -1.33
CA HIS A 232 1.49 -9.22 0.07
C HIS A 232 1.16 -10.43 0.95
N LEU A 233 0.09 -11.17 0.62
CA LEU A 233 -0.35 -12.34 1.40
C LEU A 233 0.49 -13.58 1.08
N PHE A 234 0.93 -13.71 -0.17
CA PHE A 234 1.69 -14.86 -0.66
C PHE A 234 2.89 -14.39 -1.49
N PRO A 235 3.90 -13.77 -0.85
CA PRO A 235 5.08 -13.31 -1.56
C PRO A 235 5.83 -14.50 -2.17
N ILE A 236 6.44 -14.26 -3.33
CA ILE A 236 7.35 -15.22 -3.92
C ILE A 236 8.59 -15.31 -3.04
N ARG A 237 9.08 -16.53 -2.82
CA ARG A 237 10.36 -16.73 -2.13
C ARG A 237 11.49 -16.19 -3.01
N PRO A 238 12.44 -15.44 -2.44
CA PRO A 238 13.65 -15.04 -3.16
C PRO A 238 14.29 -16.24 -3.85
N PHE A 239 14.77 -16.03 -5.07
CA PHE A 239 15.42 -17.09 -5.82
C PHE A 239 16.82 -17.37 -5.27
N ASP A 240 17.25 -18.62 -5.34
CA ASP A 240 18.55 -19.05 -4.84
C ASP A 240 19.63 -18.69 -5.87
N ASP A 241 20.71 -18.06 -5.41
CA ASP A 241 21.88 -17.78 -6.24
C ASP A 241 22.54 -19.08 -6.68
N VAL A 242 22.68 -19.27 -8.00
CA VAL A 242 23.37 -20.44 -8.53
C VAL A 242 24.86 -20.12 -8.66
N SER A 243 25.64 -20.57 -7.69
CA SER A 243 27.08 -20.37 -7.69
C SER A 243 27.75 -21.05 -8.91
N PRO A 244 28.66 -20.34 -9.63
CA PRO A 244 29.38 -20.90 -10.78
C PRO A 244 30.21 -22.14 -10.45
N SER A 245 30.65 -22.27 -9.19
CA SER A 245 31.52 -23.32 -8.67
C SER A 245 30.81 -24.63 -8.31
N ALA A 246 29.49 -24.61 -8.13
CA ALA A 246 28.69 -25.82 -7.87
C ALA A 246 28.40 -26.63 -9.16
N LEU A 247 28.75 -26.09 -10.32
CA LEU A 247 28.37 -26.60 -11.64
C LEU A 247 29.50 -27.46 -12.23
N LYS A 248 29.68 -28.67 -11.70
CA LYS A 248 30.67 -29.63 -12.24
C LYS A 248 30.25 -30.23 -13.60
N ASP A 249 28.98 -30.09 -14.00
CA ASP A 249 28.42 -30.62 -15.25
C ASP A 249 27.82 -29.50 -16.13
N PHE A 250 28.65 -28.86 -16.96
CA PHE A 250 28.24 -27.80 -17.92
C PHE A 250 27.19 -28.23 -18.94
N HIS A 251 26.94 -29.54 -19.12
CA HIS A 251 25.99 -30.06 -20.10
C HIS A 251 24.54 -30.13 -19.61
N LYS A 252 24.27 -29.95 -18.31
CA LYS A 252 22.92 -30.05 -17.73
C LYS A 252 22.28 -28.71 -17.39
N LEU A 253 22.99 -27.59 -17.59
CA LEU A 253 22.42 -26.28 -17.32
C LEU A 253 21.50 -25.81 -18.44
N PRO A 254 20.37 -25.17 -18.11
CA PRO A 254 19.60 -24.44 -19.09
C PRO A 254 20.45 -23.29 -19.65
N LYS A 255 20.56 -23.24 -20.97
CA LYS A 255 21.34 -22.19 -21.66
C LYS A 255 20.60 -20.86 -21.69
N ASN A 256 19.28 -20.89 -21.54
CA ASN A 256 18.40 -19.74 -21.69
C ASN A 256 17.59 -19.52 -20.42
N CYS A 257 17.31 -18.26 -20.14
CA CYS A 257 16.38 -17.84 -19.09
C CYS A 257 14.98 -18.36 -19.39
N PHE A 258 14.30 -18.95 -18.41
CA PHE A 258 12.93 -19.43 -18.58
C PHE A 258 11.94 -18.29 -18.91
N GLY A 259 12.15 -17.09 -18.37
CA GLY A 259 11.28 -15.93 -18.56
C GLY A 259 11.46 -15.26 -19.93
N CYS A 260 12.63 -14.70 -20.19
CA CYS A 260 12.90 -13.90 -21.39
C CYS A 260 13.54 -14.68 -22.55
N GLN A 261 13.89 -15.96 -22.35
CA GLN A 261 14.57 -16.81 -23.35
C GLN A 261 15.95 -16.32 -23.80
N LEU A 262 16.49 -15.26 -23.18
CA LEU A 262 17.85 -14.79 -23.44
C LEU A 262 18.88 -15.77 -22.89
N SER A 263 20.05 -15.83 -23.53
CA SER A 263 21.17 -16.67 -23.09
C SER A 263 21.66 -16.24 -21.71
N LEU A 264 21.77 -17.20 -20.78
CA LEU A 264 22.36 -17.02 -19.46
C LEU A 264 23.90 -17.09 -19.48
N LEU A 265 24.47 -17.34 -20.66
CA LEU A 265 25.91 -17.41 -20.87
C LEU A 265 26.47 -16.04 -21.27
N ASN A 266 27.57 -15.66 -20.63
CA ASN A 266 28.36 -14.47 -21.00
C ASN A 266 29.17 -14.70 -22.28
N PRO A 267 29.65 -13.63 -22.95
CA PRO A 267 30.55 -13.73 -24.10
C PRO A 267 31.77 -14.59 -23.73
N GLY A 268 31.92 -15.75 -24.37
CA GLY A 268 32.94 -16.76 -24.02
C GLY A 268 32.42 -18.04 -23.36
N ASN A 269 31.10 -18.29 -23.36
CA ASN A 269 30.44 -19.50 -22.80
C ASN A 269 30.67 -19.72 -21.29
N LEU A 270 31.00 -18.65 -20.56
CA LEU A 270 31.06 -18.69 -19.10
C LEU A 270 29.65 -18.50 -18.54
N PRO A 271 29.26 -19.23 -17.47
CA PRO A 271 27.97 -19.02 -16.82
C PRO A 271 27.90 -17.59 -16.26
N GLY A 272 26.91 -16.83 -16.71
CA GLY A 272 26.58 -15.53 -16.13
C GLY A 272 25.87 -15.68 -14.78
N PRO A 273 25.64 -14.57 -14.07
CA PRO A 273 24.85 -14.61 -12.85
C PRO A 273 23.43 -15.07 -13.18
N GLN A 274 23.00 -16.16 -12.55
CA GLN A 274 21.68 -16.73 -12.72
C GLN A 274 21.13 -17.12 -11.34
N VAL A 275 19.81 -17.03 -11.23
CA VAL A 275 19.07 -17.37 -10.02
C VAL A 275 18.10 -18.50 -10.33
N ALA A 276 17.82 -19.34 -9.33
CA ALA A 276 16.92 -20.48 -9.48
C ALA A 276 15.75 -20.38 -8.51
N CYS A 277 14.54 -20.62 -9.00
CA CYS A 277 13.37 -20.65 -8.13
C CYS A 277 13.40 -21.91 -7.25
N PRO A 278 13.25 -21.81 -5.91
CA PRO A 278 13.32 -22.97 -5.01
C PRO A 278 12.18 -23.98 -5.23
N ASN A 279 11.05 -23.54 -5.78
CA ASN A 279 9.85 -24.36 -5.96
C ASN A 279 9.85 -25.12 -7.30
N CYS A 280 10.00 -24.40 -8.42
CA CYS A 280 9.97 -25.02 -9.76
C CYS A 280 11.36 -25.41 -10.28
N LYS A 281 12.44 -24.98 -9.62
CA LYS A 281 13.86 -25.21 -9.99
C LYS A 281 14.26 -24.65 -11.37
N GLN A 282 13.41 -23.84 -11.99
CA GLN A 282 13.72 -23.15 -13.25
C GLN A 282 14.69 -22.00 -13.01
N HIS A 283 15.48 -21.66 -14.04
CA HIS A 283 16.53 -20.64 -13.95
C HIS A 283 16.10 -19.35 -14.65
N PHE A 284 16.47 -18.23 -14.04
CA PHE A 284 16.13 -16.88 -14.49
C PHE A 284 17.37 -15.99 -14.50
N CYS A 285 17.41 -14.99 -15.38
CA CYS A 285 18.38 -13.91 -15.31
C CYS A 285 17.98 -12.90 -14.23
N LEU A 286 18.92 -12.04 -13.80
CA LEU A 286 18.67 -11.02 -12.79
C LEU A 286 17.55 -10.05 -13.17
N ASP A 287 17.45 -9.63 -14.43
CA ASP A 287 16.37 -8.74 -14.87
C ASP A 287 14.99 -9.40 -14.74
N CYS A 288 14.90 -10.69 -15.06
CA CYS A 288 13.66 -11.45 -14.86
C CYS A 288 13.36 -11.65 -13.38
N ASP A 289 14.38 -11.83 -12.55
CA ASP A 289 14.22 -11.96 -11.10
C ASP A 289 13.63 -10.68 -10.49
N ILE A 290 14.20 -9.52 -10.82
CA ILE A 290 13.71 -8.19 -10.42
C ILE A 290 12.26 -8.02 -10.90
N TYR A 291 11.99 -8.27 -12.18
CA TYR A 291 10.64 -8.11 -12.72
C TYR A 291 9.62 -9.05 -12.06
N ILE A 292 10.01 -10.29 -11.75
CA ILE A 292 9.17 -11.28 -11.07
C ILE A 292 8.82 -10.82 -9.65
N HIS A 293 9.80 -10.30 -8.91
CA HIS A 293 9.63 -9.92 -7.51
C HIS A 293 9.02 -8.53 -7.30
N GLU A 294 9.24 -7.58 -8.22
CA GLU A 294 8.76 -6.19 -8.07
C GLU A 294 7.46 -5.89 -8.82
N SER A 295 7.21 -6.57 -9.96
CA SER A 295 6.10 -6.23 -10.85
C SER A 295 5.10 -7.38 -11.02
N LEU A 296 5.59 -8.55 -11.43
CA LEU A 296 4.71 -9.66 -11.82
C LEU A 296 4.12 -10.38 -10.60
N HIS A 297 4.87 -10.44 -9.50
CA HIS A 297 4.53 -11.10 -8.25
C HIS A 297 4.08 -12.57 -8.40
N ASN A 298 4.43 -13.21 -9.53
CA ASN A 298 4.15 -14.61 -9.83
C ASN A 298 5.34 -15.22 -10.55
N CYS A 299 5.75 -16.44 -10.17
CA CYS A 299 6.82 -17.14 -10.85
C CYS A 299 6.26 -17.86 -12.10
N PRO A 300 6.66 -17.50 -13.33
CA PRO A 300 6.15 -18.12 -14.55
C PRO A 300 6.38 -19.64 -14.59
N GLY A 301 7.49 -20.10 -14.02
CA GLY A 301 7.82 -21.52 -13.96
C GLY A 301 6.89 -22.31 -13.03
N CYS A 302 6.48 -21.73 -11.89
CA CYS A 302 5.55 -22.38 -10.98
C CYS A 302 4.15 -22.49 -11.57
N GLU A 303 3.67 -21.44 -12.25
CA GLU A 303 2.35 -21.43 -12.88
C GLU A 303 2.29 -22.36 -14.10
N SER A 304 3.36 -22.43 -14.89
CA SER A 304 3.44 -23.36 -16.02
C SER A 304 3.40 -24.84 -15.58
N LEU A 305 4.07 -25.17 -14.47
CA LEU A 305 4.13 -26.54 -13.93
C LEU A 305 2.90 -26.92 -13.09
N ARG A 306 2.13 -25.94 -12.60
CA ARG A 306 0.84 -26.21 -11.93
C ARG A 306 -0.13 -26.91 -12.88
N ASN A 307 -0.20 -26.44 -14.13
CA ASN A 307 -1.09 -26.99 -15.14
C ASN A 307 -0.66 -28.37 -15.66
N SER A 308 0.63 -28.72 -15.60
CA SER A 308 1.07 -30.05 -16.04
C SER A 308 0.73 -31.16 -15.04
N LYS A 309 0.75 -30.85 -13.73
CA LYS A 309 0.33 -31.81 -12.69
C LYS A 309 -1.18 -32.06 -12.65
N THR A 310 -2.00 -31.05 -12.99
CA THR A 310 -3.47 -31.22 -12.98
C THR A 310 -3.96 -32.14 -14.09
N ILE A 311 -3.20 -32.27 -15.19
CA ILE A 311 -3.51 -33.17 -16.30
C ILE A 311 -3.14 -34.62 -15.93
N SER A 312 -2.01 -34.84 -15.24
CA SER A 312 -1.61 -36.19 -14.80
C SER A 312 -2.53 -36.77 -13.73
N ASP A 313 -3.10 -35.94 -12.84
CA ASP A 313 -4.00 -36.38 -11.78
C ASP A 313 -5.47 -36.58 -12.25
N MET A 314 -5.78 -36.26 -13.52
CA MET A 314 -7.08 -36.55 -14.15
C MET A 314 -7.06 -37.86 -14.97
N GLU A 315 -5.89 -38.49 -15.14
CA GLU A 315 -5.72 -39.74 -15.89
C GLU A 315 -5.47 -40.98 -14.98
N GLU A 316 -5.55 -40.82 -13.65
CA GLU A 316 -5.68 -41.91 -12.66
C GLU A 316 -7.08 -41.91 -12.01
#